data_AF-L1NYB8-F1
#
_entry.id   AF-L1NYB8-F1
#
_cell.length_a   1.000
_cell.length_b   1.000
_cell.length_c   1.000
_cell.angle_alpha   90.00
_cell.angle_beta   90.00
_cell.angle_gamma   90.00
#
_symmetry.space_group_name_H-M   'P 1'
#
loop_
_entity.id
_entity.type
_entity.pdbx_description
1 polymer ?
#
loop_
_entity_poly.entity_id
_entity_poly.type
_entity_poly.pdbx_seq_one_letter_code
_entity_poly.pdbx_strand_id
1 'polypeptide(L)'
;VEVIEPTVVMNKRVYNAANQDVTGQNNIALGSTLKYEIEFQNQGNDDAKNLTITDILPPNLENSATGIYVSDSRITYNYDPNTRKLTANVPNDLVKQNGSKYKISFNVKVVPKCDTWTSPCANKIQNSA
;
A
#
# COMPACT_ATOMS: atom_id res chain seq x y z
N VAL A 1 25.79 3.02 27.13
CA VAL A 1 25.73 3.09 25.65
C VAL A 1 24.27 2.97 25.28
N GLU A 2 23.71 3.98 24.63
CA GLU A 2 22.35 3.91 24.11
C GLU A 2 22.36 3.10 22.80
N VAL A 3 21.37 2.24 22.61
CA VAL A 3 21.22 1.47 21.38
C VAL A 3 20.50 2.35 20.37
N ILE A 4 21.13 2.59 19.22
CA ILE A 4 20.56 3.37 18.12
C ILE A 4 20.17 2.43 16.98
N GLU A 5 18.89 2.39 16.62
CA GLU A 5 18.34 1.51 15.59
C GLU A 5 17.23 2.20 14.77
N PRO A 6 17.24 2.07 13.44
CA PRO A 6 16.17 2.61 12.60
C PRO A 6 14.89 1.78 12.79
N THR A 7 13.73 2.44 12.85
CA THR A 7 12.43 1.78 12.99
C THR A 7 11.40 2.47 12.11
N VAL A 8 11.18 1.94 10.91
CA VAL A 8 10.17 2.47 9.98
C VAL A 8 8.82 1.84 10.28
N VAL A 9 7.91 2.65 10.81
CA VAL A 9 6.51 2.26 11.06
C VAL A 9 5.68 2.59 9.83
N MET A 10 4.83 1.66 9.42
CA MET A 10 3.92 1.81 8.28
C MET A 10 2.47 1.52 8.68
N ASN A 11 1.53 2.26 8.12
CA ASN A 11 0.11 2.06 8.29
C ASN A 11 -0.57 2.08 6.92
N LYS A 12 -1.24 0.99 6.55
CA LYS A 12 -2.00 0.87 5.31
C LYS A 12 -3.49 0.96 5.61
N ARG A 13 -4.19 1.82 4.88
CA ARG A 13 -5.65 2.02 4.96
C ARG A 13 -6.29 1.94 3.58
N VAL A 14 -7.56 1.55 3.57
CA VAL A 14 -8.37 1.41 2.37
C VAL A 14 -9.65 2.22 2.54
N TYR A 15 -9.95 3.07 1.58
CA TYR A 15 -11.15 3.91 1.58
C TYR A 15 -12.04 3.58 0.38
N ASN A 16 -13.35 3.65 0.58
CA ASN A 16 -14.31 3.56 -0.52
C ASN A 16 -14.48 4.91 -1.23
N ALA A 17 -15.33 4.95 -2.28
CA ALA A 17 -15.62 6.18 -3.03
C ALA A 17 -16.27 7.30 -2.19
N ALA A 18 -16.85 6.98 -1.03
CA ALA A 18 -17.39 7.94 -0.07
C ALA A 18 -16.35 8.39 0.98
N ASN A 19 -15.06 8.07 0.80
CA ASN A 19 -13.97 8.31 1.74
C ASN A 19 -14.15 7.67 3.13
N GLN A 20 -14.96 6.61 3.23
CA GLN A 20 -15.09 5.84 4.47
C GLN A 20 -13.98 4.79 4.55
N ASP A 21 -13.36 4.65 5.72
CA ASP A 21 -12.38 3.59 5.97
C ASP A 21 -13.07 2.22 5.94
N VAL A 22 -12.66 1.39 5.00
CA VAL A 22 -13.12 0.02 4.79
C VAL A 22 -11.99 -1.00 5.00
N THR A 23 -10.92 -0.59 5.69
CA THR A 23 -9.78 -1.46 6.00
C THR A 23 -10.25 -2.72 6.74
N GLY A 24 -9.85 -3.89 6.26
CA GLY A 24 -10.21 -5.19 6.85
C GLY A 24 -11.66 -5.63 6.57
N GLN A 25 -12.44 -4.87 5.81
CA GLN A 25 -13.77 -5.32 5.39
C GLN A 25 -13.67 -6.39 4.30
N ASN A 26 -14.48 -7.44 4.45
CA ASN A 26 -14.51 -8.57 3.51
C ASN A 26 -15.70 -8.52 2.53
N ASN A 27 -16.56 -7.51 2.65
CA ASN A 27 -17.75 -7.34 1.81
C ASN A 27 -17.71 -5.98 1.11
N ILE A 28 -16.87 -5.88 0.08
CA ILE A 28 -16.84 -4.72 -0.82
C ILE A 28 -17.59 -5.09 -2.08
N ALA A 29 -18.51 -4.22 -2.53
CA ALA A 29 -19.28 -4.46 -3.74
C ALA A 29 -18.36 -4.61 -4.97
N LEU A 30 -18.70 -5.55 -5.85
CA LEU A 30 -18.00 -5.76 -7.12
C LEU A 30 -18.01 -4.48 -7.95
N GLY A 31 -16.93 -4.20 -8.67
CA GLY A 31 -16.77 -2.98 -9.47
C GLY A 31 -16.50 -1.71 -8.66
N SER A 32 -16.47 -1.78 -7.32
CA SER A 32 -16.14 -0.62 -6.49
C SER A 32 -14.73 -0.12 -6.76
N THR A 33 -14.55 1.20 -6.77
CA THR A 33 -13.23 1.81 -6.71
C THR A 33 -12.83 2.01 -5.25
N LEU A 34 -11.63 1.58 -4.91
CA LEU A 34 -11.02 1.71 -3.59
C LEU A 34 -9.78 2.59 -3.71
N LYS A 35 -9.55 3.43 -2.69
CA LYS A 35 -8.33 4.20 -2.54
C LYS A 35 -7.47 3.56 -1.44
N TYR A 36 -6.29 3.09 -1.82
CA TYR A 36 -5.29 2.58 -0.88
C TYR A 36 -4.40 3.76 -0.45
N GLU A 37 -4.06 3.79 0.83
CA GLU A 37 -3.21 4.81 1.44
C GLU A 37 -2.19 4.12 2.35
N ILE A 38 -0.90 4.30 2.06
CA ILE A 38 0.22 3.78 2.83
C ILE A 38 0.93 4.98 3.43
N GLU A 39 0.83 5.14 4.74
CA GLU A 39 1.60 6.11 5.50
C GLU A 39 2.84 5.44 6.09
N PHE A 40 3.96 6.16 6.15
CA PHE A 40 5.19 5.66 6.75
C PHE A 40 6.00 6.77 7.43
N GLN A 41 6.77 6.40 8.45
CA GLN A 41 7.66 7.28 9.20
C GLN A 41 8.77 6.48 9.87
N ASN A 42 10.00 6.99 9.87
CA ASN A 42 11.04 6.46 10.74
C ASN A 42 10.86 7.03 12.17
N GLN A 43 10.43 6.17 13.09
CA GLN A 43 10.25 6.46 14.51
C GLN A 43 11.41 5.93 15.37
N GLY A 44 12.44 5.37 14.73
CA GLY A 44 13.67 4.97 15.40
C GLY A 44 14.58 6.16 15.71
N ASN A 45 15.60 5.89 16.50
CA ASN A 45 16.65 6.83 16.90
C ASN A 45 17.92 6.74 16.02
N ASP A 46 17.84 6.03 14.89
CA ASP A 46 18.85 6.04 13.83
C ASP A 46 18.21 6.21 12.44
N ASP A 47 18.99 6.63 11.46
CA ASP A 47 18.55 6.84 10.08
C ASP A 47 18.34 5.50 9.35
N ALA A 48 17.18 5.31 8.72
CA ALA A 48 17.01 4.19 7.80
C ALA A 48 17.65 4.49 6.44
N LYS A 49 18.00 3.45 5.69
CA LYS A 49 18.60 3.58 4.36
C LYS A 49 17.99 2.56 3.40
N ASN A 50 17.96 2.90 2.12
CA ASN A 50 17.51 2.03 1.03
C ASN A 50 16.07 1.51 1.22
N LEU A 51 15.18 2.33 1.79
CA LEU A 51 13.80 1.92 2.03
C LEU A 51 13.08 1.69 0.70
N THR A 52 12.55 0.49 0.54
CA THR A 52 11.68 0.10 -0.57
C THR A 52 10.36 -0.41 -0.01
N ILE A 53 9.26 0.24 -0.39
CA ILE A 53 7.90 -0.15 0.00
C ILE A 53 7.29 -0.94 -1.15
N THR A 54 6.68 -2.08 -0.85
CA THR A 54 6.04 -2.93 -1.87
C THR A 54 4.61 -3.27 -1.49
N ASP A 55 3.70 -3.22 -2.47
CA ASP A 55 2.30 -3.60 -2.31
C ASP A 55 1.89 -4.53 -3.45
N ILE A 56 1.48 -5.76 -3.13
CA ILE A 56 1.00 -6.73 -4.12
C ILE A 56 -0.53 -6.73 -4.07
N LEU A 57 -1.18 -6.40 -5.18
CA LEU A 57 -2.63 -6.38 -5.24
C LEU A 57 -3.18 -7.81 -5.14
N PRO A 58 -4.19 -8.09 -4.30
CA PRO A 58 -4.83 -9.41 -4.21
C PRO A 58 -5.75 -9.69 -5.42
N PRO A 59 -5.97 -10.96 -5.79
CA PRO A 59 -6.63 -11.36 -7.06
C PRO A 59 -8.09 -10.92 -7.21
N ASN A 60 -8.74 -10.53 -6.12
CA ASN A 60 -10.08 -9.93 -6.12
C ASN A 60 -10.10 -8.47 -6.59
N LEU A 61 -8.94 -7.88 -6.92
CA LEU A 61 -8.82 -6.56 -7.54
C LEU A 61 -8.35 -6.67 -9.00
N GLU A 62 -8.79 -5.72 -9.81
CA GLU A 62 -8.25 -5.52 -11.15
C GLU A 62 -6.73 -5.32 -11.10
N ASN A 63 -6.04 -5.81 -12.13
CA ASN A 63 -4.58 -5.75 -12.24
C ASN A 63 -4.12 -4.35 -12.72
N SER A 64 -4.47 -3.32 -11.95
CA SER A 64 -4.15 -1.93 -12.28
C SER A 64 -4.14 -1.07 -11.02
N ALA A 65 -3.07 -0.30 -10.84
CA ALA A 65 -2.99 0.79 -9.88
C ALA A 65 -3.01 2.13 -10.64
N THR A 66 -3.98 3.00 -10.33
CA THR A 66 -4.18 4.28 -11.03
C THR A 66 -4.17 5.44 -10.04
N GLY A 67 -4.01 6.68 -10.52
CA GLY A 67 -4.03 7.86 -9.65
C GLY A 67 -3.00 7.80 -8.52
N ILE A 68 -1.80 7.26 -8.83
CA ILE A 68 -0.73 7.15 -7.83
C ILE A 68 -0.29 8.55 -7.43
N TYR A 69 -0.31 8.80 -6.14
CA TYR A 69 0.13 10.03 -5.49
C TYR A 69 1.20 9.68 -4.46
N VAL A 70 2.23 10.51 -4.39
CA VAL A 70 3.27 10.47 -3.37
C VAL A 70 3.35 11.84 -2.71
N SER A 71 3.50 11.88 -1.39
CA SER A 71 3.54 13.13 -0.64
C SER A 71 4.85 13.92 -0.81
N ASP A 72 5.90 13.28 -1.33
CA ASP A 72 7.16 13.91 -1.71
C ASP A 72 7.54 13.43 -3.12
N SER A 73 7.87 14.37 -4.01
CA SER A 73 8.13 14.09 -5.42
C SER A 73 9.41 13.29 -5.67
N ARG A 74 10.30 13.18 -4.68
CA ARG A 74 11.52 12.37 -4.79
C ARG A 74 11.26 10.88 -4.57
N ILE A 75 10.07 10.50 -4.09
CA ILE A 75 9.67 9.09 -4.01
C ILE A 75 9.35 8.62 -5.43
N THR A 76 10.11 7.66 -5.93
CA THR A 76 9.85 7.03 -7.24
C THR A 76 9.00 5.78 -7.05
N TYR A 77 8.21 5.43 -8.06
CA TYR A 77 7.38 4.24 -8.02
C TYR A 77 7.27 3.54 -9.38
N ASN A 78 6.99 2.24 -9.35
CA ASN A 78 6.68 1.43 -10.52
C ASN A 78 5.60 0.40 -10.18
N TYR A 79 4.62 0.23 -11.06
CA TYR A 79 3.66 -0.88 -10.99
C TYR A 79 3.97 -1.89 -12.08
N ASP A 80 4.29 -3.12 -11.69
CA ASP A 80 4.49 -4.24 -12.61
C ASP A 80 3.21 -5.10 -12.70
N PRO A 81 2.49 -5.10 -13.83
CA PRO A 81 1.27 -5.89 -14.00
C PRO A 81 1.55 -7.40 -14.07
N ASN A 82 2.78 -7.85 -14.37
CA ASN A 82 3.09 -9.29 -14.38
C ASN A 82 3.10 -9.87 -12.96
N THR A 83 3.53 -9.07 -12.00
CA THR A 83 3.60 -9.45 -10.57
C THR A 83 2.53 -8.78 -9.71
N ARG A 84 1.69 -7.92 -10.30
CA ARG A 84 0.63 -7.15 -9.64
C ARG A 84 1.18 -6.28 -8.49
N LYS A 85 2.44 -5.87 -8.60
CA LYS A 85 3.25 -5.29 -7.52
C LYS A 85 3.54 -3.82 -7.78
N LEU A 86 3.09 -2.96 -6.87
CA LEU A 86 3.60 -1.60 -6.73
C LEU A 86 4.90 -1.65 -5.93
N THR A 87 5.95 -1.01 -6.43
CA THR A 87 7.21 -0.81 -5.72
C THR A 87 7.47 0.68 -5.66
N ALA A 88 7.77 1.21 -4.47
CA ALA A 88 8.17 2.59 -4.27
C ALA A 88 9.54 2.65 -3.59
N ASN A 89 10.45 3.45 -4.16
CA ASN A 89 11.77 3.69 -3.60
C ASN A 89 11.76 5.03 -2.89
N VAL A 90 12.16 5.01 -1.61
CA VAL A 90 12.17 6.19 -0.76
C VAL A 90 13.62 6.65 -0.56
N PRO A 91 13.97 7.89 -0.94
CA PRO A 91 15.29 8.44 -0.69
C PRO A 91 15.65 8.43 0.80
N ASN A 92 16.92 8.18 1.11
CA ASN A 92 17.42 8.17 2.49
C ASN A 92 17.12 9.46 3.26
N ASP A 93 17.04 10.60 2.55
CA ASP A 93 16.72 11.89 3.17
C ASP A 93 15.30 11.97 3.77
N LEU A 94 14.39 11.08 3.36
CA LEU A 94 13.01 11.03 3.83
C LEU A 94 12.81 10.04 4.99
N VAL A 95 13.87 9.36 5.41
CA VAL A 95 13.81 8.32 6.45
C VAL A 95 14.87 8.52 7.53
N LYS A 96 15.19 9.78 7.81
CA LYS A 96 16.03 10.16 8.95
C LYS A 96 15.35 9.87 10.28
N GLN A 97 16.13 9.68 11.34
CA GLN A 97 15.62 9.59 12.70
C GLN A 97 14.68 10.76 13.02
N ASN A 98 13.56 10.50 13.70
CA ASN A 98 12.52 11.50 13.97
C ASN A 98 12.04 12.27 12.72
N GLY A 99 12.10 11.64 11.54
CA GLY A 99 11.73 12.23 10.26
C GLY A 99 10.23 12.53 10.15
N SER A 100 9.86 13.26 9.11
CA SER A 100 8.46 13.53 8.79
C SER A 100 7.70 12.25 8.40
N LYS A 101 6.38 12.29 8.54
CA LYS A 101 5.51 11.24 7.98
C LYS A 101 5.29 11.50 6.49
N TYR A 102 5.36 10.44 5.70
CA TYR A 102 5.13 10.46 4.25
C TYR A 102 3.99 9.51 3.88
N LYS A 103 3.45 9.69 2.67
CA LYS A 103 2.31 8.94 2.16
C LYS A 103 2.48 8.56 0.69
N ILE A 104 2.01 7.37 0.36
CA ILE A 104 1.72 6.90 -1.00
C ILE A 104 0.24 6.55 -1.05
N SER A 105 -0.49 6.99 -2.08
CA SER A 105 -1.88 6.54 -2.29
C SER A 105 -2.16 6.22 -3.74
N PHE A 106 -3.05 5.27 -3.99
CA PHE A 106 -3.42 4.85 -5.34
C PHE A 106 -4.82 4.24 -5.36
N ASN A 107 -5.46 4.28 -6.52
CA ASN A 107 -6.78 3.72 -6.74
C ASN A 107 -6.69 2.34 -7.40
N VAL A 108 -7.55 1.44 -6.93
CA VAL A 108 -7.74 0.08 -7.45
C VAL A 108 -9.24 -0.20 -7.60
N LYS A 109 -9.60 -1.14 -8.46
CA LYS A 109 -10.99 -1.56 -8.65
C LYS A 109 -11.20 -2.99 -8.20
N VAL A 110 -12.32 -3.28 -7.57
CA VAL A 110 -12.76 -4.65 -7.28
C VAL A 110 -13.24 -5.27 -8.58
N VAL A 111 -12.82 -6.51 -8.88
CA VAL A 111 -13.20 -7.20 -10.12
C VAL A 111 -14.73 -7.24 -10.25
N PRO A 112 -15.31 -6.84 -11.40
CA PRO A 112 -16.76 -6.67 -11.56
C PRO A 112 -17.56 -7.96 -11.78
N LYS A 113 -16.90 -9.11 -11.98
CA LYS A 113 -17.55 -10.42 -12.23
C LYS A 113 -16.75 -11.57 -11.62
N CYS A 114 -17.46 -12.56 -11.07
CA CYS A 114 -16.86 -13.82 -10.61
C CYS A 114 -16.53 -14.79 -11.76
N ASP A 115 -16.91 -14.48 -13.01
CA ASP A 115 -16.98 -15.47 -14.10
C ASP A 115 -15.67 -15.69 -14.87
N THR A 116 -14.53 -15.16 -14.41
CA THR A 116 -13.21 -15.50 -14.97
C THR A 116 -12.44 -16.52 -14.15
N TRP A 117 -13.05 -17.07 -13.08
CA TRP A 117 -12.45 -18.08 -12.21
C TRP A 117 -13.37 -19.29 -12.05
N THR A 118 -12.95 -20.43 -12.57
CA THR A 118 -13.60 -21.75 -12.38
C THR A 118 -13.39 -22.32 -10.97
N SER A 119 -13.54 -21.54 -9.90
CA SER A 119 -13.55 -22.09 -8.54
C SER A 119 -14.19 -21.12 -7.53
N PRO A 120 -15.23 -21.54 -6.78
CA PRO A 120 -16.04 -20.63 -5.97
C PRO A 120 -15.28 -20.09 -4.75
N CYS A 121 -15.57 -18.81 -4.49
CA CYS A 121 -15.07 -17.91 -3.46
C CYS A 121 -14.73 -18.55 -2.11
N ALA A 122 -13.46 -18.44 -1.71
CA ALA A 122 -13.09 -18.25 -0.31
C ALA A 122 -12.50 -16.85 -0.16
N ASN A 123 -13.34 -15.86 0.18
CA ASN A 123 -12.89 -14.52 0.56
C ASN A 123 -12.22 -14.59 1.94
N LYS A 124 -10.95 -15.00 1.96
CA LYS A 124 -10.05 -14.79 3.09
C LYS A 124 -8.92 -13.86 2.63
N ILE A 125 -9.00 -12.59 3.03
CA ILE A 125 -7.80 -11.77 3.09
C ILE A 125 -7.12 -12.11 4.43
N GLN A 126 -6.07 -12.92 4.36
CA GLN A 126 -5.22 -13.16 5.51
C GLN A 126 -4.12 -12.11 5.55
N ASN A 127 -3.99 -11.46 6.70
CA ASN A 127 -2.83 -10.68 7.07
C ASN A 127 -1.70 -11.65 7.46
N SER A 128 -0.72 -11.85 6.59
CA SER A 128 0.54 -12.48 6.97
C SER A 128 1.48 -11.38 7.45
N ALA A 129 1.55 -11.24 8.77
CA ALA A 129 2.69 -10.60 9.43
C ALA A 129 3.84 -11.60 9.53
#